data_AF-A0AAE6MJ71-F1
#
_entry.id   AF-A0AAE6MJ71-F1
#
_cell.length_a   1.000
_cell.length_b   1.000
_cell.length_c   1.000
_cell.angle_alpha   90.00
_cell.angle_beta   90.00
_cell.angle_gamma   90.00
#
_symmetry.space_group_name_H-M   'P 1'
#
loop_
_entity.id
_entity.type
_entity.pdbx_description
1 polymer ?
#
loop_
_entity_poly.entity_id
_entity_poly.type
_entity_poly.pdbx_seq_one_letter_code
_entity_poly.pdbx_strand_id
1 'polypeptide(L)'
;MKNKLFDDLPKTVKLSTEKWLYILPNKGEGYLLYDPINEKEMGRILMNDADQWIYDGELLNVYEAEEVAGAITGHEKEMEELLKSLKEK
;
A
#
# COMPACT_ATOMS: atom_id res chain seq x y z
N MET A 1 25.80 -2.29 -7.66
CA MET A 1 24.57 -2.54 -8.44
C MET A 1 23.55 -3.15 -7.49
N LYS A 2 22.50 -2.41 -7.11
CA LYS A 2 21.42 -2.95 -6.25
C LYS A 2 20.47 -3.75 -7.15
N ASN A 3 20.18 -4.99 -6.78
CA ASN A 3 19.30 -5.91 -7.50
C ASN A 3 17.89 -5.31 -7.64
N LYS A 4 17.55 -4.78 -8.82
CA LYS A 4 16.20 -4.36 -9.24
C LYS A 4 15.35 -5.55 -9.72
N LEU A 5 15.45 -6.70 -9.06
CA LEU A 5 14.82 -7.96 -9.52
C LEU A 5 13.84 -8.58 -8.52
N PHE A 6 13.66 -7.96 -7.35
CA PHE A 6 12.66 -8.38 -6.37
C PHE A 6 11.37 -7.54 -6.41
N ASP A 7 11.32 -6.49 -7.23
CA ASP A 7 10.22 -5.52 -7.26
C ASP A 7 9.03 -5.92 -8.15
N ASP A 8 9.08 -7.06 -8.85
CA ASP A 8 8.03 -7.45 -9.82
C ASP A 8 7.00 -8.46 -9.27
N LEU A 9 7.16 -8.95 -8.04
CA LEU A 9 6.22 -9.91 -7.46
C LEU A 9 5.09 -9.20 -6.70
N PRO A 10 3.82 -9.60 -6.91
CA PRO A 10 2.70 -9.07 -6.13
C PRO A 10 2.94 -9.23 -4.64
N LYS A 11 2.98 -8.12 -3.89
CA LYS A 11 3.04 -8.19 -2.43
C LYS A 11 1.63 -8.34 -1.90
N THR A 12 1.40 -9.33 -1.03
CA THR A 12 0.11 -9.50 -0.36
C THR A 12 0.16 -8.85 1.01
N VAL A 13 -0.83 -8.04 1.35
CA VAL A 13 -0.99 -7.42 2.67
C VAL A 13 -2.39 -7.71 3.22
N LYS A 14 -2.46 -8.01 4.52
CA LYS A 14 -3.71 -8.00 5.28
C LYS A 14 -3.75 -6.71 6.08
N LEU A 15 -4.76 -5.88 5.83
CA LEU A 15 -4.99 -4.63 6.54
C LEU A 15 -5.57 -4.89 7.93
N SER A 16 -5.45 -3.90 8.83
CA SER A 16 -6.01 -3.94 10.18
C SER A 16 -7.55 -4.07 10.20
N THR A 17 -8.21 -3.65 9.13
CA THR A 17 -9.65 -3.82 8.88
C THR A 17 -10.03 -5.20 8.32
N GLU A 18 -9.07 -6.13 8.30
CA GLU A 18 -9.18 -7.49 7.78
C GLU A 18 -9.34 -7.63 6.26
N LYS A 19 -9.28 -6.52 5.51
CA LYS A 19 -9.21 -6.55 4.05
C LYS A 19 -7.89 -7.14 3.59
N TRP A 20 -7.93 -7.95 2.53
CA TRP A 20 -6.75 -8.49 1.86
C TRP A 20 -6.52 -7.75 0.56
N LEU A 21 -5.27 -7.37 0.30
CA LEU A 21 -4.87 -6.67 -0.91
C LEU A 21 -3.65 -7.32 -1.55
N TYR A 22 -3.69 -7.40 -2.88
CA TYR A 22 -2.52 -7.55 -3.72
C TYR A 22 -2.03 -6.17 -4.14
N ILE A 23 -0.74 -5.93 -3.92
CA ILE A 23 -0.01 -4.75 -4.33
C ILE A 23 0.80 -5.14 -5.56
N LEU A 24 0.41 -4.59 -6.70
CA LEU A 24 0.92 -4.96 -8.00
C LEU A 24 1.75 -3.80 -8.57
N PRO A 25 3.02 -3.99 -8.93
CA PRO A 25 3.82 -2.97 -9.60
C PRO A 25 3.17 -2.57 -10.93
N ASN A 26 2.88 -1.28 -11.12
CA ASN A 26 2.24 -0.79 -12.34
C ASN A 26 3.26 -0.04 -13.21
N LYS A 27 4.11 -0.79 -13.93
CA LYS A 27 5.04 -0.33 -15.00
C LYS A 27 5.63 1.10 -14.85
N GLY A 28 6.04 1.48 -13.63
CA GLY A 28 6.68 2.79 -13.36
C GLY A 28 5.74 3.94 -12.99
N GLU A 29 4.43 3.71 -12.93
CA GLU A 29 3.44 4.70 -12.47
C GLU A 29 3.09 4.56 -10.98
N GLY A 30 3.60 3.51 -10.32
CA GLY A 30 3.34 3.23 -8.90
C GLY A 30 2.85 1.80 -8.70
N TYR A 31 1.83 1.62 -7.87
CA TYR A 31 1.30 0.32 -7.45
C TYR A 31 -0.22 0.27 -7.59
N LEU A 32 -0.72 -0.75 -8.27
CA LEU A 32 -2.14 -1.08 -8.33
C LEU A 32 -2.52 -1.90 -7.08
N LEU A 33 -3.65 -1.54 -6.46
CA LEU A 33 -4.22 -2.27 -5.33
C LEU A 33 -5.41 -3.07 -5.80
N TYR A 34 -5.39 -4.37 -5.52
CA TYR A 34 -6.42 -5.30 -5.96
C TYR A 34 -6.91 -6.14 -4.78
N ASP A 35 -8.22 -6.23 -4.61
CA ASP A 35 -8.86 -7.15 -3.67
C ASP A 35 -9.08 -8.51 -4.35
N PRO A 36 -8.34 -9.55 -3.98
CA PRO A 36 -8.47 -10.87 -4.60
C PRO A 36 -9.70 -11.65 -4.17
N ILE A 37 -10.35 -11.26 -3.07
CA ILE A 37 -11.55 -11.96 -2.56
C ILE A 37 -12.78 -11.50 -3.34
N ASN A 38 -12.89 -10.19 -3.56
CA ASN A 38 -14.00 -9.59 -4.29
C ASN A 38 -13.70 -9.38 -5.78
N GLU A 39 -12.52 -9.82 -6.23
CA GLU A 39 -12.02 -9.68 -7.60
C GLU A 39 -12.15 -8.25 -8.15
N LYS A 40 -11.71 -7.26 -7.36
CA LYS A 40 -11.96 -5.83 -7.65
C LYS A 40 -10.71 -4.96 -7.49
N GLU A 41 -10.53 -4.01 -8.42
CA GLU A 41 -9.55 -2.93 -8.28
C GLU A 41 -9.96 -1.98 -7.14
N MET A 42 -9.06 -1.82 -6.17
CA MET A 42 -9.26 -1.00 -4.98
C MET A 42 -8.71 0.42 -5.16
N GLY A 43 -7.97 0.67 -6.23
CA GLY A 43 -7.34 1.95 -6.56
C GLY A 43 -5.85 1.79 -6.77
N ARG A 44 -5.13 2.92 -6.79
CA ARG A 44 -3.70 2.96 -7.07
C ARG A 44 -2.98 3.82 -6.05
N ILE A 45 -1.73 3.46 -5.79
CA ILE A 45 -0.76 4.30 -5.11
C ILE A 45 0.20 4.80 -6.17
N LEU A 46 0.20 6.10 -6.39
CA LEU A 46 1.04 6.80 -7.35
C LEU A 46 2.10 7.59 -6.59
N MET A 47 3.20 7.91 -7.27
CA MET A 47 4.20 8.86 -6.78
C MET A 47 4.17 10.09 -7.67
N ASN A 48 4.03 11.29 -7.09
CA ASN A 48 4.13 12.53 -7.87
C ASN A 48 5.60 12.97 -8.05
N ASP A 49 5.82 14.02 -8.86
CA ASP A 49 7.14 14.58 -9.14
C ASP A 49 7.86 15.15 -7.91
N ALA A 50 7.16 15.31 -6.78
CA ALA A 50 7.71 15.77 -5.51
C ALA A 50 8.00 14.60 -4.54
N ASP A 51 8.05 13.37 -5.04
CA ASP A 51 8.23 12.13 -4.26
C ASP A 51 7.17 11.94 -3.16
N GLN A 52 5.95 12.43 -3.39
CA GLN A 52 4.81 12.24 -2.50
C GLN A 52 3.89 11.14 -3.01
N TRP A 53 3.42 10.33 -2.07
CA TRP A 53 2.50 9.24 -2.32
C TRP A 53 1.09 9.80 -2.48
N ILE A 54 0.43 9.43 -3.57
CA ILE A 54 -0.95 9.80 -3.86
C ILE A 54 -1.76 8.51 -3.97
N TYR A 55 -2.75 8.35 -3.09
CA TYR A 55 -3.73 7.29 -3.23
C TYR A 55 -4.89 7.78 -4.12
N ASP A 56 -5.03 7.17 -5.30
CA ASP A 56 -6.02 7.48 -6.33
C ASP A 56 -7.20 6.49 -6.27
N GLY A 57 -7.73 6.26 -5.07
CA GLY A 57 -8.86 5.37 -4.85
C GLY A 57 -9.82 5.88 -3.78
N GLU A 58 -11.04 5.36 -3.79
CA GLU A 58 -12.11 5.78 -2.86
C GLU A 58 -12.41 4.70 -1.79
N LEU A 59 -11.75 3.54 -1.86
CA LEU A 59 -12.16 2.34 -1.11
C LEU A 59 -11.32 2.07 0.14
N LEU A 60 -10.12 2.64 0.20
CA LEU A 60 -9.32 2.67 1.42
C LEU A 60 -9.53 3.98 2.15
N ASN A 61 -9.69 3.89 3.47
CA ASN A 61 -9.57 5.07 4.32
C ASN A 61 -8.09 5.46 4.49
N VAL A 62 -7.84 6.65 5.07
CA VAL A 62 -6.48 7.17 5.25
C VAL A 62 -5.58 6.21 6.01
N TYR A 63 -6.06 5.57 7.09
CA TYR A 63 -5.25 4.61 7.86
C TYR A 63 -4.90 3.37 7.03
N GLU A 64 -5.86 2.84 6.26
CA GLU A 64 -5.63 1.71 5.36
C GLU A 64 -4.61 2.07 4.27
N ALA A 65 -4.67 3.28 3.71
CA ALA A 65 -3.69 3.74 2.72
C ALA A 65 -2.27 3.83 3.31
N GLU A 66 -2.12 4.34 4.54
CA GLU A 66 -0.84 4.40 5.25
C GLU A 66 -0.28 3.00 5.56
N GLU A 67 -1.12 2.04 5.93
CA GLU A 67 -0.71 0.63 6.10
C GLU A 67 -0.15 0.04 4.80
N VAL A 68 -0.80 0.30 3.67
CA VAL A 68 -0.31 -0.15 2.36
C VAL A 68 1.01 0.54 2.00
N ALA A 69 1.15 1.84 2.27
CA ALA A 69 2.41 2.55 2.06
C ALA A 69 3.55 1.99 2.92
N GLY A 70 3.27 1.67 4.19
CA GLY A 70 4.19 0.95 5.07
C GLY A 70 4.61 -0.41 4.50
N ALA A 71 3.65 -1.14 3.92
CA ALA A 71 3.92 -2.41 3.25
C ALA A 71 4.80 -2.26 2.01
N ILE A 72 4.63 -1.21 1.22
CA ILE A 72 5.48 -1.02 0.03
C ILE A 72 6.90 -0.60 0.43
N THR A 73 7.04 0.24 1.45
CA THR A 73 8.34 0.77 1.89
C THR A 73 9.13 -0.19 2.79
N GLY A 74 8.48 -1.23 3.34
CA GLY A 74 9.10 -2.18 4.27
C GLY A 74 9.18 -1.68 5.71
N HIS A 75 8.33 -0.71 6.06
CA HIS A 75 8.23 -0.10 7.38
C HIS A 75 6.88 -0.44 8.05
N GLU A 76 6.35 -1.64 7.81
CA GLU A 76 5.04 -2.06 8.31
C GLU A 76 4.93 -1.92 9.83
N LYS A 77 5.99 -2.31 10.55
CA LYS A 77 6.00 -2.32 12.01
C LYS A 77 5.98 -0.90 12.58
N GLU A 78 6.84 -0.02 12.08
CA GLU A 78 6.90 1.37 12.49
C GLU A 78 5.58 2.09 12.18
N MET A 79 4.98 1.78 11.03
CA MET A 79 3.67 2.31 10.66
C MET A 79 2.58 1.78 11.59
N GLU A 80 2.55 0.49 11.91
CA GLU A 80 1.60 -0.08 12.85
C GLU A 80 1.68 0.59 14.23
N GLU A 81 2.90 0.79 14.75
CA GLU A 81 3.14 1.49 16.02
C GLU A 81 2.66 2.95 15.97
N LEU A 82 2.94 3.66 14.87
CA LEU A 82 2.48 5.03 14.67
C LEU A 82 0.95 5.12 14.64
N LEU A 83 0.28 4.27 13.85
CA LEU A 83 -1.18 4.26 13.72
C LEU A 83 -1.85 3.91 15.05
N LYS A 84 -1.27 3.00 15.86
CA LYS A 84 -1.74 2.72 17.23
C LYS A 84 -1.64 3.96 18.11
N SER A 85 -0.50 4.66 18.11
CA SER A 85 -0.30 5.85 18.92
C SER A 85 -1.27 7.00 18.60
N LEU A 86 -1.74 7.07 17.34
CA LEU A 86 -2.71 8.06 16.89
C LEU A 86 -4.15 7.71 17.27
N LYS A 87 -4.48 6.43 17.45
CA LYS A 87 -5.81 5.93 17.88
C LYS A 87 -6.03 6.03 19.39
N GLU A 88 -4.96 6.14 20.19
CA GLU A 88 -5.01 6.24 21.65
C GLU A 88 -5.19 7.67 22.19
N LYS A 89 -5.49 8.65 21.33
CA LYS A 89 -5.82 10.04 21.68
C LYS A 89 -7.27 10.37 21.44
#